data_AF-A0A7Y0HGQ5-F1
#
_entry.id   AF-A0A7Y0HGQ5-F1
#
_cell.length_a   1.000
_cell.length_b   1.000
_cell.length_c   1.000
_cell.angle_alpha   90.00
_cell.angle_beta   90.00
_cell.angle_gamma   90.00
#
_symmetry.space_group_name_H-M   'P 1'
#
loop_
_entity.id
_entity.type
_entity.pdbx_description
1 polymer ?
#
loop_
_entity_poly.entity_id
_entity_poly.type
_entity_poly.pdbx_seq_one_letter_code
_entity_poly.pdbx_strand_id
1 'polypeptide(L)'
;MRPLLIGLIGLVAAACQTTETRIGAGPVPKNATMERCISNYMQQNGFALALAVDGSSCGWVYCPDNACRTGASMQRAIMICEKNSSADCAVYAYRKEVVWKTDETGPVTKDAPWYASARSFKDLPIRVYDDNKTIQNRKPALLSYRRLLDENQNYYGVFAVGGADTWGYGVAKENGNKPQTKLQAAKNALASCEEKSKTNCRLWIDHRTVISNGVSLDELVSSLE
;
A
#
# COMPACT_ATOMS: atom_id res chain seq x y z
N MET A 1 62.82 -32.96 21.43
CA MET A 1 61.37 -32.97 21.70
C MET A 1 60.87 -31.52 21.69
N ARG A 2 59.90 -31.19 20.83
CA ARG A 2 59.12 -29.92 20.81
C ARG A 2 57.97 -30.02 21.84
N PRO A 3 57.47 -28.92 22.43
CA PRO A 3 56.45 -28.05 21.79
C PRO A 3 56.71 -26.53 22.02
N LEU A 4 56.61 -25.62 21.05
CA LEU A 4 55.41 -25.04 20.38
C LEU A 4 54.37 -24.47 21.36
N LEU A 5 54.53 -23.18 21.71
CA LEU A 5 53.55 -22.37 22.45
C LEU A 5 52.92 -21.36 21.48
N ILE A 6 51.76 -21.75 20.95
CA ILE A 6 50.80 -20.93 20.22
C ILE A 6 49.83 -20.40 21.29
N GLY A 7 49.54 -19.09 21.33
CA GLY A 7 48.69 -18.53 22.38
C GLY A 7 47.97 -17.23 21.98
N LEU A 8 46.91 -17.39 21.19
CA LEU A 8 45.72 -16.54 21.05
C LEU A 8 45.89 -15.02 20.83
N ILE A 9 45.89 -14.63 19.55
CA ILE A 9 45.32 -13.35 19.13
C ILE A 9 43.80 -13.52 19.13
N GLY A 10 43.13 -13.03 20.18
CA GLY A 10 41.68 -12.97 20.27
C GLY A 10 41.14 -11.86 19.35
N LEU A 11 40.75 -12.23 18.13
CA LEU A 11 39.95 -11.37 17.25
C LEU A 11 38.56 -11.19 17.89
N VAL A 12 38.32 -10.03 18.50
CA VAL A 12 36.97 -9.61 18.89
C VAL A 12 36.27 -9.12 17.61
N ALA A 13 35.65 -10.06 16.89
CA ALA A 13 34.71 -9.72 15.82
C ALA A 13 33.42 -9.18 16.47
N ALA A 14 33.40 -7.90 16.83
CA ALA A 14 32.16 -7.19 17.10
C ALA A 14 31.37 -7.16 15.79
N ALA A 15 30.41 -8.07 15.65
CA ALA A 15 29.55 -8.17 14.49
C ALA A 15 28.78 -6.85 14.32
N CYS A 16 29.08 -6.12 13.25
CA CYS A 16 28.17 -5.11 12.70
C CYS A 16 26.87 -5.81 12.30
N GLN A 17 25.91 -5.93 13.21
CA GLN A 17 24.53 -6.25 12.83
C GLN A 17 23.93 -4.99 12.21
N THR A 18 24.02 -4.89 10.89
CA THR A 18 23.33 -3.85 10.13
C THR A 18 21.82 -4.02 10.33
N THR A 19 21.08 -2.91 10.41
CA THR A 19 19.62 -2.89 10.69
C THR A 19 18.80 -3.72 9.69
N GLU A 20 19.39 -4.08 8.55
CA GLU A 20 18.85 -5.03 7.56
C GLU A 20 18.59 -6.45 8.11
N THR A 21 19.20 -6.80 9.25
CA THR A 21 18.98 -8.10 9.91
C THR A 21 17.68 -8.19 10.69
N ARG A 22 17.00 -7.06 10.95
CA ARG A 22 15.75 -6.99 11.74
C ARG A 22 14.51 -6.72 10.90
N ILE A 23 14.58 -7.04 9.62
CA ILE A 23 13.41 -7.16 8.77
C ILE A 23 12.65 -8.42 9.20
N GLY A 24 11.34 -8.28 9.48
CA GLY A 24 10.50 -9.38 9.93
C GLY A 24 10.47 -10.54 8.95
N ALA A 25 10.06 -11.71 9.42
CA ALA A 25 9.82 -12.86 8.56
C ALA A 25 8.38 -13.36 8.72
N GLY A 26 7.81 -13.84 7.62
CA GLY A 26 6.49 -14.46 7.59
C GLY A 26 5.30 -13.50 7.71
N PRO A 27 4.07 -14.04 7.68
CA PRO A 27 2.84 -13.24 7.73
C PRO A 27 2.66 -12.55 9.09
N VAL A 28 2.06 -11.36 9.08
CA VAL A 28 1.72 -10.62 10.30
C VAL A 28 0.69 -11.42 11.12
N PRO A 29 0.89 -11.59 12.44
CA PRO A 29 -0.09 -12.20 13.32
C PRO A 29 -1.47 -11.52 13.21
N LYS A 30 -2.52 -12.31 13.02
CA LYS A 30 -3.90 -11.82 12.91
C LYS A 30 -4.53 -11.67 14.28
N ASN A 31 -4.40 -10.50 14.88
CA ASN A 31 -5.11 -10.15 16.10
C ASN A 31 -5.48 -8.67 16.13
N ALA A 32 -6.41 -8.31 17.02
CA ALA A 32 -6.93 -6.95 17.14
C ALA A 32 -5.84 -5.91 17.45
N THR A 33 -4.78 -6.31 18.17
CA THR A 33 -3.64 -5.43 18.46
C THR A 33 -2.91 -5.07 17.17
N MET A 34 -2.56 -6.06 16.35
CA MET A 34 -1.86 -5.84 15.08
C MET A 34 -2.69 -5.03 14.08
N GLU A 35 -3.99 -5.31 13.98
CA GLU A 35 -4.90 -4.55 13.10
C GLU A 35 -4.98 -3.07 13.50
N ARG A 36 -5.13 -2.79 14.79
CA ARG A 36 -5.13 -1.42 15.32
C ARG A 36 -3.80 -0.72 15.05
N CYS A 37 -2.69 -1.42 15.21
CA CYS A 37 -1.35 -0.90 14.96
C CYS A 37 -1.13 -0.52 13.50
N ILE A 38 -1.48 -1.41 12.57
CA ILE A 38 -1.39 -1.15 11.14
C ILE A 38 -2.31 0.02 10.75
N SER A 39 -3.53 0.04 11.27
CA SER A 39 -4.48 1.13 11.03
C SER A 39 -3.92 2.48 11.47
N ASN A 40 -3.38 2.56 12.70
CA ASN A 40 -2.78 3.79 13.22
C ASN A 40 -1.57 4.25 12.41
N TYR A 41 -0.68 3.31 12.05
CA TYR A 41 0.46 3.58 11.18
C TYR A 41 0.02 4.19 9.84
N MET A 42 -1.03 3.65 9.22
CA MET A 42 -1.53 4.15 7.94
C MET A 42 -2.22 5.51 8.06
N GLN A 43 -3.08 5.68 9.08
CA GLN A 43 -3.84 6.92 9.30
C GLN A 43 -2.92 8.10 9.65
N GLN A 44 -1.87 7.86 10.42
CA GLN A 44 -0.97 8.90 10.91
C GLN A 44 0.24 9.11 10.00
N ASN A 45 0.21 8.59 8.76
CA ASN A 45 1.31 8.75 7.81
C ASN A 45 2.66 8.25 8.37
N GLY A 46 2.63 7.06 8.98
CA GLY A 46 3.80 6.44 9.59
C GLY A 46 4.93 6.17 8.59
N PHE A 47 6.16 6.30 9.08
CA PHE A 47 7.39 6.15 8.32
C PHE A 47 8.05 4.79 8.52
N ALA A 48 7.93 4.18 9.69
CA ALA A 48 8.37 2.82 9.96
C ALA A 48 7.41 2.13 10.94
N LEU A 49 7.17 0.83 10.73
CA LEU A 49 6.33 -0.04 11.56
C LEU A 49 7.12 -1.29 11.92
N ALA A 50 7.21 -1.56 13.22
CA ALA A 50 7.72 -2.80 13.77
C ALA A 50 6.62 -3.53 14.55
N LEU A 51 6.61 -4.85 14.44
CA LEU A 51 5.65 -5.73 15.09
C LEU A 51 6.40 -6.78 15.90
N ALA A 52 5.85 -7.16 17.06
CA ALA A 52 6.36 -8.27 17.83
C ALA A 52 6.04 -9.59 17.11
N VAL A 53 6.98 -10.53 17.08
CA VAL A 53 6.83 -11.80 16.37
C VAL A 53 5.65 -12.65 16.88
N ASP A 54 5.30 -12.50 18.15
CA ASP A 54 4.16 -13.15 18.80
C ASP A 54 2.83 -12.38 18.62
N GLY A 55 2.87 -11.20 17.99
CA GLY A 55 1.72 -10.33 17.79
C GLY A 55 1.23 -9.61 19.05
N SER A 56 2.02 -9.57 20.13
CA SER A 56 1.63 -8.94 21.40
C SER A 56 1.69 -7.41 21.37
N SER A 57 2.56 -6.83 20.55
CA SER A 57 2.88 -5.40 20.53
C SER A 57 3.27 -4.91 19.13
N CYS A 58 3.25 -3.60 18.98
CA CYS A 58 3.79 -2.92 17.82
C CYS A 58 4.45 -1.60 18.24
N GLY A 59 5.25 -1.07 17.34
CA GLY A 59 5.79 0.27 17.43
C GLY A 59 5.85 0.89 16.05
N TRP A 60 5.51 2.17 15.97
CA TRP A 60 5.61 2.90 14.71
C TRP A 60 6.12 4.31 14.96
N VAL A 61 6.73 4.88 13.93
CA VAL A 61 7.33 6.22 13.99
C VAL A 61 6.70 7.07 12.92
N TYR A 62 6.15 8.21 13.31
CA TYR A 62 5.78 9.26 12.38
C TYR A 62 7.03 10.03 11.94
N CYS A 63 7.05 10.44 10.67
CA CYS A 63 8.01 11.43 10.22
C CYS A 63 7.35 12.49 9.33
N PRO A 64 7.38 13.77 9.70
CA PRO A 64 7.12 14.84 8.75
C PRO A 64 8.28 14.88 7.73
N ASP A 65 7.94 15.11 6.46
CA ASP A 65 8.80 14.84 5.30
C ASP A 65 10.26 15.32 5.45
N ASN A 66 11.19 14.49 4.96
CA ASN A 66 12.65 14.69 4.87
C ASN A 66 13.46 14.74 6.19
N ALA A 67 12.83 14.70 7.36
CA ALA A 67 13.56 14.76 8.63
C ALA A 67 14.17 13.41 9.09
N CYS A 68 13.67 12.29 8.59
CA CYS A 68 14.05 10.97 9.10
C CYS A 68 15.14 10.27 8.30
N ARG A 69 16.19 9.85 9.01
CA ARG A 69 17.21 8.93 8.48
C ARG A 69 16.67 7.49 8.49
N THR A 70 16.80 6.79 7.37
CA THR A 70 16.26 5.45 7.10
C THR A 70 16.46 4.46 8.26
N GLY A 71 17.72 4.19 8.66
CA GLY A 71 18.01 3.22 9.72
C GLY A 71 17.56 3.65 11.11
N ALA A 72 17.61 4.96 11.41
CA ALA A 72 17.25 5.48 12.72
C ALA A 72 15.74 5.31 13.02
N SER A 73 14.89 5.50 12.02
CA SER A 73 13.44 5.35 12.20
C SER A 73 13.00 3.90 12.32
N MET A 74 13.63 2.98 11.57
CA MET A 74 13.41 1.54 11.71
C MET A 74 13.79 1.06 13.12
N GLN A 75 14.98 1.42 13.58
CA GLN A 75 15.44 1.07 14.94
C GLN A 75 14.52 1.67 16.01
N ARG A 76 14.04 2.89 15.82
CA ARG A 76 13.10 3.53 16.75
C ARG A 76 11.74 2.84 16.79
N ALA A 77 11.22 2.38 15.65
CA ALA A 77 9.98 1.59 15.62
C ALA A 77 10.15 0.28 16.41
N ILE A 78 11.28 -0.41 16.23
CA ILE A 78 11.64 -1.63 16.99
C ILE A 78 11.68 -1.34 18.50
N MET A 79 12.40 -0.30 18.93
CA MET A 79 12.49 0.06 20.36
C MET A 79 11.12 0.37 20.97
N ILE A 80 10.22 1.01 20.24
CA ILE A 80 8.85 1.29 20.71
C ILE A 80 8.07 -0.03 20.87
N CYS A 81 8.24 -0.96 19.94
CA CYS A 81 7.60 -2.26 19.98
C CYS A 81 8.10 -3.08 21.19
N GLU A 82 9.42 -3.20 21.34
CA GLU A 82 10.09 -3.96 22.42
C GLU A 82 9.81 -3.35 23.80
N LYS A 83 9.62 -2.03 23.90
CA LYS A 83 9.25 -1.40 25.18
C LYS A 83 7.94 -1.95 25.78
N ASN A 84 7.04 -2.43 24.92
CA ASN A 84 5.71 -2.91 25.32
C ASN A 84 5.55 -4.43 25.14
N SER A 85 6.64 -5.16 24.87
CA SER A 85 6.62 -6.62 24.68
C SER A 85 7.84 -7.28 25.29
N SER A 86 7.71 -8.55 25.65
CA SER A 86 8.84 -9.40 26.00
C SER A 86 9.36 -10.20 24.81
N ALA A 87 8.73 -10.06 23.63
CA ALA A 87 9.12 -10.73 22.40
C ALA A 87 9.96 -9.83 21.50
N ASP A 88 10.73 -10.48 20.62
CA ASP A 88 11.50 -9.79 19.59
C ASP A 88 10.58 -9.03 18.64
N CYS A 89 10.99 -7.82 18.28
CA CYS A 89 10.29 -7.01 17.28
C CYS A 89 11.11 -6.87 16.01
N ALA A 90 10.42 -6.92 14.89
CA ALA A 90 11.01 -6.78 13.57
C ALA A 90 10.25 -5.76 12.73
N VAL A 91 10.90 -5.17 11.73
CA VAL A 91 10.28 -4.20 10.83
C VAL A 91 9.44 -4.91 9.79
N TYR A 92 8.17 -4.52 9.69
CA TYR A 92 7.22 -5.04 8.71
C TYR A 92 6.84 -3.99 7.65
N ALA A 93 6.93 -2.69 7.96
CA ALA A 93 6.74 -1.66 6.94
C ALA A 93 7.68 -0.46 7.10
N TYR A 94 8.02 0.16 5.98
CA TYR A 94 8.89 1.33 5.89
C TYR A 94 8.47 2.22 4.73
N ARG A 95 8.33 3.53 4.94
CA ARG A 95 7.84 4.51 3.95
C ARG A 95 6.56 4.07 3.25
N LYS A 96 5.66 3.37 3.97
CA LYS A 96 4.43 2.75 3.47
C LYS A 96 4.63 1.52 2.57
N GLU A 97 5.87 1.08 2.37
CA GLU A 97 6.19 -0.18 1.71
C GLU A 97 6.28 -1.29 2.74
N VAL A 98 5.76 -2.46 2.39
CA VAL A 98 5.89 -3.68 3.20
C VAL A 98 7.25 -4.31 2.91
N VAL A 99 8.04 -4.62 3.95
CA VAL A 99 9.45 -5.00 3.79
C VAL A 99 9.84 -6.38 4.34
N TRP A 100 8.94 -7.14 4.98
CA TRP A 100 9.31 -8.43 5.61
C TRP A 100 9.65 -9.54 4.61
N LYS A 101 10.49 -10.49 5.04
CA LYS A 101 10.97 -11.65 4.29
C LYS A 101 9.93 -12.78 4.37
N THR A 102 9.41 -13.24 3.25
CA THR A 102 8.66 -14.49 3.18
C THR A 102 9.61 -15.62 2.78
N ASP A 103 9.46 -16.82 3.36
CA ASP A 103 10.18 -18.03 2.90
C ASP A 103 9.80 -18.40 1.45
N GLU A 104 8.71 -17.81 0.96
CA GLU A 104 8.42 -17.67 -0.45
C GLU A 104 9.33 -16.59 -1.05
N THR A 105 10.41 -17.00 -1.71
CA THR A 105 11.13 -16.11 -2.64
C THR A 105 10.22 -15.83 -3.85
N GLY A 106 9.38 -14.81 -3.72
CA GLY A 106 8.46 -14.36 -4.77
C GLY A 106 7.70 -13.08 -4.36
N PRO A 107 7.21 -12.29 -5.33
CA PRO A 107 6.42 -11.09 -5.05
C PRO A 107 5.14 -11.44 -4.28
N VAL A 108 4.78 -10.62 -3.28
CA VAL A 108 3.58 -10.75 -2.42
C VAL A 108 2.34 -11.06 -3.27
N THR A 109 1.75 -12.24 -3.06
CA THR A 109 0.56 -12.70 -3.80
C THR A 109 -0.74 -12.33 -3.07
N LYS A 110 -1.84 -12.33 -3.83
CA LYS A 110 -3.15 -11.72 -3.49
C LYS A 110 -3.97 -12.49 -2.45
N ASP A 111 -3.42 -13.60 -1.97
CA ASP A 111 -4.17 -14.62 -1.23
C ASP A 111 -3.76 -14.65 0.26
N ALA A 112 -2.82 -13.79 0.67
CA ALA A 112 -2.40 -13.65 2.05
C ALA A 112 -3.56 -13.13 2.94
N PRO A 113 -3.99 -13.89 3.97
CA PRO A 113 -5.22 -13.58 4.70
C PRO A 113 -5.25 -12.22 5.43
N TRP A 114 -4.10 -11.62 5.77
CA TRP A 114 -3.98 -10.35 6.50
C TRP A 114 -3.96 -9.11 5.57
N TYR A 115 -3.83 -9.33 4.25
CA TYR A 115 -3.82 -8.29 3.21
C TYR A 115 -5.18 -7.58 3.06
N ALA A 116 -6.26 -8.18 3.58
CA ALA A 116 -7.61 -7.60 3.55
C ALA A 116 -7.75 -6.36 4.47
N SER A 117 -7.01 -6.29 5.57
CA SER A 117 -7.18 -5.24 6.59
C SER A 117 -6.33 -3.98 6.34
N ALA A 118 -5.17 -4.11 5.67
CA ALA A 118 -4.30 -2.99 5.29
C ALA A 118 -4.77 -2.24 4.02
N ARG A 119 -5.79 -2.77 3.36
CA ARG A 119 -6.20 -2.43 1.98
C ARG A 119 -7.05 -1.18 1.83
N SER A 120 -7.32 -0.43 2.91
CA SER A 120 -8.44 0.50 2.88
C SER A 120 -8.32 1.58 1.80
N PHE A 121 -7.16 2.09 1.38
CA PHE A 121 -7.19 3.14 0.33
C PHE A 121 -6.01 3.29 -0.64
N LYS A 122 -4.81 2.70 -0.44
CA LYS A 122 -3.65 3.08 -1.29
C LYS A 122 -3.09 2.03 -2.24
N ASP A 123 -3.16 0.72 -1.94
CA ASP A 123 -2.42 -0.30 -2.70
C ASP A 123 -3.27 -1.53 -3.10
N LEU A 124 -4.43 -1.30 -3.72
CA LEU A 124 -5.05 -2.39 -4.49
C LEU A 124 -4.06 -2.85 -5.58
N PRO A 125 -3.71 -4.14 -5.69
CA PRO A 125 -2.93 -4.62 -6.82
C PRO A 125 -3.87 -4.60 -8.02
N ILE A 126 -3.76 -3.54 -8.81
CA ILE A 126 -4.46 -3.38 -10.07
C ILE A 126 -3.85 -4.36 -11.06
N ARG A 127 -4.36 -5.59 -11.08
CA ARG A 127 -4.56 -6.23 -12.38
C ARG A 127 -5.91 -5.74 -12.87
N VAL A 128 -5.94 -4.60 -13.55
CA VAL A 128 -6.95 -4.48 -14.59
C VAL A 128 -6.54 -5.57 -15.57
N TYR A 129 -7.44 -6.52 -15.81
CA TYR A 129 -7.40 -7.21 -17.08
C TYR A 129 -7.72 -6.14 -18.12
N ASP A 130 -6.71 -5.35 -18.47
CA ASP A 130 -6.69 -4.45 -19.60
C ASP A 130 -6.10 -5.26 -20.75
N ASP A 131 -6.79 -6.35 -21.10
CA ASP A 131 -6.65 -6.78 -22.48
C ASP A 131 -7.30 -5.69 -23.34
N ASN A 132 -6.76 -5.49 -24.54
CA ASN A 132 -7.18 -4.41 -25.42
C ASN A 132 -8.70 -4.49 -25.71
N LYS A 133 -9.26 -5.70 -25.68
CA LYS A 133 -10.69 -5.97 -25.87
C LYS A 133 -11.55 -5.37 -24.75
N THR A 134 -11.15 -5.53 -23.50
CA THR A 134 -11.88 -5.00 -22.32
C THR A 134 -11.84 -3.47 -22.31
N ILE A 135 -10.72 -2.85 -22.69
CA ILE A 135 -10.65 -1.39 -22.79
C ILE A 135 -11.54 -0.87 -23.92
N GLN A 136 -11.51 -1.52 -25.08
CA GLN A 136 -12.36 -1.14 -26.23
C GLN A 136 -13.85 -1.20 -25.88
N ASN A 137 -14.29 -2.22 -25.13
CA ASN A 137 -15.67 -2.33 -24.65
C ASN A 137 -16.08 -1.17 -23.70
N ARG A 138 -15.10 -0.55 -23.02
CA ARG A 138 -15.31 0.58 -22.09
C ARG A 138 -15.17 1.95 -22.77
N LYS A 139 -14.75 2.02 -24.04
CA LYS A 139 -14.52 3.28 -24.78
C LYS A 139 -15.69 4.27 -24.69
N PRO A 140 -16.97 3.89 -24.90
CA PRO A 140 -18.09 4.84 -24.83
C PRO A 140 -18.26 5.47 -23.43
N ALA A 141 -17.98 4.69 -22.40
CA ALA A 141 -18.06 5.12 -21.00
C ALA A 141 -16.94 6.09 -20.65
N LEU A 142 -15.72 5.78 -21.08
CA LEU A 142 -14.56 6.65 -20.92
C LEU A 142 -14.75 7.99 -21.62
N LEU A 143 -15.29 7.99 -22.84
CA LEU A 143 -15.61 9.23 -23.56
C LEU A 143 -16.66 10.06 -22.84
N SER A 144 -17.67 9.42 -22.26
CA SER A 144 -18.71 10.10 -21.48
C SER A 144 -18.15 10.69 -20.18
N TYR A 145 -17.30 9.93 -19.50
CA TYR A 145 -16.59 10.39 -18.30
C TYR A 145 -15.65 11.56 -18.59
N ARG A 146 -14.85 11.50 -19.66
CA ARG A 146 -13.98 12.60 -20.11
C ARG A 146 -14.79 13.85 -20.39
N ARG A 147 -15.85 13.74 -21.20
CA ARG A 147 -16.74 14.87 -21.55
C ARG A 147 -17.29 15.55 -20.30
N LEU A 148 -17.75 14.77 -19.31
CA LEU A 148 -18.27 15.31 -18.06
C LEU A 148 -17.24 16.14 -17.30
N LEU A 149 -15.98 15.71 -17.27
CA LEU A 149 -14.88 16.46 -16.64
C LEU A 149 -14.45 17.69 -17.45
N ASP A 150 -14.58 17.65 -18.78
CA ASP A 150 -14.29 18.80 -19.64
C ASP A 150 -15.35 19.90 -19.46
N GLU A 151 -16.62 19.51 -19.38
CA GLU A 151 -17.76 20.43 -19.19
C GLU A 151 -17.82 21.00 -17.76
N ASN A 152 -17.21 20.33 -16.79
CA ASN A 152 -17.29 20.68 -15.37
C ASN A 152 -15.90 20.79 -14.74
N GLN A 153 -15.16 21.85 -15.07
CA GLN A 153 -13.76 22.03 -14.62
C GLN A 153 -13.56 22.07 -13.10
N ASN A 154 -14.62 22.34 -12.32
CA ASN A 154 -14.58 22.33 -10.87
C ASN A 154 -15.04 20.99 -10.27
N TYR A 155 -15.02 19.90 -11.03
CA TYR A 155 -15.40 18.57 -10.54
C TYR A 155 -14.19 17.66 -10.47
N TYR A 156 -14.18 16.86 -9.40
CA TYR A 156 -13.31 15.72 -9.25
C TYR A 156 -14.06 14.46 -9.71
N GLY A 157 -13.48 13.71 -10.65
CA GLY A 157 -14.04 12.44 -11.11
C GLY A 157 -13.26 11.25 -10.60
N VAL A 158 -13.95 10.11 -10.50
CA VAL A 158 -13.33 8.80 -10.33
C VAL A 158 -14.06 7.83 -11.25
N PHE A 159 -13.31 6.96 -11.94
CA PHE A 159 -13.85 5.88 -12.75
C PHE A 159 -13.53 4.54 -12.09
N ALA A 160 -14.53 3.66 -11.99
CA ALA A 160 -14.43 2.33 -11.42
C ALA A 160 -14.79 1.27 -12.46
N VAL A 161 -14.15 0.10 -12.35
CA VAL A 161 -14.35 -1.05 -13.22
C VAL A 161 -14.59 -2.31 -12.38
N GLY A 162 -15.46 -3.19 -12.87
CA GLY A 162 -15.74 -4.52 -12.33
C GLY A 162 -15.41 -5.62 -13.34
N GLY A 163 -15.79 -6.86 -13.03
CA GLY A 163 -15.71 -7.97 -13.98
C GLY A 163 -16.70 -7.82 -15.15
N ALA A 164 -16.56 -8.65 -16.19
CA ALA A 164 -17.49 -8.75 -17.32
C ALA A 164 -17.91 -7.39 -17.94
N ASP A 165 -16.93 -6.53 -18.23
CA ASP A 165 -17.13 -5.22 -18.86
C ASP A 165 -17.99 -4.21 -18.06
N THR A 166 -18.20 -4.47 -16.77
CA THR A 166 -18.95 -3.54 -15.90
C THR A 166 -18.09 -2.37 -15.46
N TRP A 167 -18.72 -1.19 -15.37
CA TRP A 167 -18.07 0.06 -15.01
C TRP A 167 -19.06 1.05 -14.41
N GLY A 168 -18.54 2.02 -13.69
CA GLY A 168 -19.27 3.16 -13.14
C GLY A 168 -18.33 4.32 -12.95
N TYR A 169 -18.85 5.55 -12.95
CA TYR A 169 -18.05 6.72 -12.60
C TYR A 169 -18.85 7.61 -11.66
N GLY A 170 -18.12 8.32 -10.83
CA GLY A 170 -18.65 9.26 -9.86
C GLY A 170 -17.92 10.58 -9.99
N VAL A 171 -18.66 11.67 -9.86
CA VAL A 171 -18.08 13.00 -9.79
C VAL A 171 -18.54 13.72 -8.53
N ALA A 172 -17.72 14.65 -8.04
CA ALA A 172 -18.04 15.52 -6.93
C ALA A 172 -17.45 16.92 -7.18
N LYS A 173 -18.24 17.96 -6.90
CA LYS A 173 -17.78 19.36 -7.03
C LYS A 173 -16.68 19.66 -6.01
N GLU A 174 -15.57 20.22 -6.46
CA GLU A 174 -14.49 20.68 -5.59
C GLU A 174 -14.96 21.89 -4.78
N ASN A 175 -14.88 21.79 -3.45
CA ASN A 175 -15.32 22.82 -2.51
C ASN A 175 -14.20 23.24 -1.54
N GLY A 176 -12.94 23.10 -1.93
CA GLY A 176 -11.76 23.40 -1.10
C GLY A 176 -11.34 22.27 -0.14
N ASN A 177 -12.22 21.31 0.18
CA ASN A 177 -11.87 20.11 0.96
C ASN A 177 -11.58 18.92 0.04
N LYS A 178 -10.43 18.95 -0.63
CA LYS A 178 -10.03 17.95 -1.63
C LYS A 178 -10.17 16.50 -1.13
N PRO A 179 -9.72 16.11 0.08
CA PRO A 179 -9.89 14.73 0.56
C PRO A 179 -11.34 14.25 0.59
N GLN A 180 -12.28 15.07 1.05
CA GLN A 180 -13.69 14.70 1.10
C GLN A 180 -14.31 14.61 -0.30
N THR A 181 -13.98 15.55 -1.20
CA THR A 181 -14.43 15.51 -2.60
C THR A 181 -13.98 14.21 -3.29
N LYS A 182 -12.70 13.83 -3.12
CA LYS A 182 -12.16 12.57 -3.66
C LYS A 182 -12.90 11.36 -3.12
N LEU A 183 -13.09 11.30 -1.80
CA LEU A 183 -13.79 10.19 -1.14
C LEU A 183 -15.23 10.06 -1.65
N GLN A 184 -15.94 11.17 -1.83
CA GLN A 184 -17.31 11.14 -2.33
C GLN A 184 -17.38 10.67 -3.78
N ALA A 185 -16.52 11.18 -4.66
CA ALA A 185 -16.44 10.74 -6.05
C ALA A 185 -16.13 9.24 -6.15
N ALA A 186 -15.20 8.75 -5.33
CA ALA A 186 -14.88 7.32 -5.26
C ALA A 186 -16.06 6.46 -4.79
N LYS A 187 -16.78 6.88 -3.73
CA LYS A 187 -18.00 6.18 -3.27
C LYS A 187 -19.06 6.10 -4.36
N ASN A 188 -19.28 7.21 -5.07
CA ASN A 188 -20.25 7.28 -6.17
C ASN A 188 -19.84 6.35 -7.33
N ALA A 189 -18.55 6.34 -7.70
CA ALA A 189 -18.03 5.51 -8.77
C ALA A 189 -18.18 4.01 -8.47
N LEU A 190 -17.83 3.60 -7.25
CA LEU A 190 -17.97 2.22 -6.79
C LEU A 190 -19.44 1.81 -6.75
N ALA A 191 -20.31 2.60 -6.13
CA ALA A 191 -21.74 2.30 -6.08
C ALA A 191 -22.35 2.17 -7.48
N SER A 192 -22.03 3.09 -8.40
CA SER A 192 -22.51 3.05 -9.80
C SER A 192 -22.02 1.80 -10.55
N CYS A 193 -20.81 1.35 -10.25
CA CYS A 193 -20.24 0.15 -10.86
C CYS A 193 -20.88 -1.11 -10.25
N GLU A 194 -20.98 -1.19 -8.93
CA GLU A 194 -21.50 -2.33 -8.18
C GLU A 194 -22.99 -2.57 -8.45
N GLU A 195 -23.78 -1.51 -8.66
CA GLU A 195 -25.18 -1.63 -9.09
C GLU A 195 -25.31 -2.43 -10.41
N LYS A 196 -24.35 -2.29 -11.32
CA LYS A 196 -24.32 -2.98 -12.61
C LYS A 196 -23.56 -4.29 -12.56
N SER A 197 -22.74 -4.49 -11.54
CA SER A 197 -21.81 -5.60 -11.44
C SER A 197 -22.30 -6.67 -10.48
N LYS A 198 -22.24 -7.93 -10.91
CA LYS A 198 -22.36 -9.07 -9.99
C LYS A 198 -21.05 -9.35 -9.23
N THR A 199 -20.10 -8.41 -9.27
CA THR A 199 -18.74 -8.57 -8.76
C THR A 199 -18.26 -7.31 -8.07
N ASN A 200 -17.19 -7.43 -7.28
CA ASN A 200 -16.58 -6.29 -6.60
C ASN A 200 -15.94 -5.34 -7.62
N CYS A 201 -16.34 -4.08 -7.60
CA CYS A 201 -15.73 -3.04 -8.41
C CYS A 201 -14.49 -2.44 -7.77
N ARG A 202 -13.68 -1.78 -8.60
CA ARG A 202 -12.39 -1.19 -8.19
C ARG A 202 -12.17 0.13 -8.90
N LEU A 203 -11.52 1.07 -8.23
CA LEU A 203 -11.11 2.32 -8.87
C LEU A 203 -10.05 2.04 -9.94
N TRP A 204 -10.16 2.72 -11.07
CA TRP A 204 -9.25 2.60 -12.20
C TRP A 204 -8.65 3.93 -12.61
N ILE A 205 -9.46 4.99 -12.66
CA ILE A 205 -9.00 6.35 -12.97
C ILE A 205 -9.32 7.25 -11.78
N ASP A 206 -8.31 7.97 -11.32
CA ASP A 206 -8.41 9.02 -10.31
C ASP A 206 -8.30 10.37 -11.02
N HIS A 207 -9.40 11.11 -11.08
CA HIS A 207 -9.55 12.33 -11.90
C HIS A 207 -9.25 12.09 -13.38
N ARG A 208 -8.05 12.45 -13.85
CA ARG A 208 -7.60 12.30 -15.24
C ARG A 208 -6.38 11.38 -15.36
N THR A 209 -6.13 10.55 -14.35
CA THR A 209 -4.93 9.71 -14.28
C THR A 209 -5.30 8.27 -13.99
N VAL A 210 -4.84 7.36 -14.84
CA VAL A 210 -4.99 5.91 -14.62
C VAL A 210 -4.14 5.50 -13.41
N ILE A 211 -4.75 4.87 -12.42
CA ILE A 211 -4.13 4.60 -11.11
C ILE A 211 -2.95 3.62 -11.23
N SER A 212 -3.00 2.67 -12.16
CA SER A 212 -2.00 1.60 -12.29
C SER A 212 -0.68 2.04 -12.88
N ASN A 213 -0.69 2.99 -13.82
CA ASN A 213 0.48 3.34 -14.63
C ASN A 213 0.69 4.85 -14.80
N GLY A 214 -0.19 5.68 -14.24
CA GLY A 214 -0.08 7.13 -14.33
C GLY A 214 -0.43 7.71 -15.70
N VAL A 215 -0.85 6.88 -16.67
CA VAL A 215 -1.25 7.34 -18.02
C VAL A 215 -2.41 8.32 -17.89
N SER A 216 -2.36 9.40 -18.67
CA SER A 216 -3.45 10.38 -18.66
C SER A 216 -4.71 9.83 -19.31
N LEU A 217 -5.88 10.31 -18.89
CA LEU A 217 -7.15 9.96 -19.52
C LEU A 217 -7.16 10.29 -21.01
N ASP A 218 -6.54 11.41 -21.40
CA ASP A 218 -6.48 11.84 -22.80
C ASP A 218 -5.62 10.89 -23.64
N GLU A 219 -4.43 10.54 -23.15
CA GLU A 219 -3.55 9.55 -23.79
C GLU A 219 -4.23 8.17 -23.89
N LEU A 220 -4.89 7.72 -22.82
CA LEU A 220 -5.66 6.48 -22.83
C LEU A 220 -6.75 6.52 -23.91
N VAL A 221 -7.56 7.58 -23.97
CA VAL A 221 -8.65 7.68 -24.95
C VAL A 221 -8.12 7.77 -26.38
N SER A 222 -7.04 8.53 -26.62
CA SER A 222 -6.39 8.61 -27.93
C SER A 222 -5.83 7.26 -28.40
N SER A 223 -5.35 6.42 -27.49
CA SER A 223 -4.89 5.06 -27.82
C SER A 223 -6.01 4.12 -28.29
N LEU A 224 -7.28 4.51 -28.12
CA LEU A 224 -8.44 3.72 -28.51
C LEU A 224 -9.05 4.16 -29.84
N GLU A 225 -8.60 5.28 -30.41
CA GLU A 225 -8.99 5.83 -31.71
C GLU A 225 -8.21 5.17 -32.85
#